data_AF-A0A537NC45-F1
#
_entry.id   AF-A0A537NC45-F1
#
_cell.length_a   1.000
_cell.length_b   1.000
_cell.length_c   1.000
_cell.angle_alpha   90.00
_cell.angle_beta   90.00
_cell.angle_gamma   90.00
#
_symmetry.space_group_name_H-M   'P 1'
#
loop_
_entity.id
_entity.type
_entity.pdbx_description
1 polymer ?
#
loop_
_entity_poly.entity_id
_entity_poly.type
_entity_poly.pdbx_seq_one_letter_code
_entity_poly.pdbx_strand_id
1 'polypeptide(L)' 'SNVIVGKKTENIAATGADVLLAGDLGCLMNMAGKLQREGSKIAARHVAEVLAGMTEVPPIGESRARRAQAEP' A
#
# COMPACT_ATOMS: atom_id res chain seq x y z
N SER A 1 -7.97 18.30 5.08
CA SER A 1 -6.63 18.67 5.58
C SER A 1 -5.68 17.49 5.41
N ASN A 2 -4.45 17.70 4.95
CA ASN A 2 -3.45 16.63 4.73
C ASN A 2 -2.44 16.46 5.90
N VAL A 3 -2.60 17.23 6.98
CA VAL A 3 -1.60 17.32 8.06
C VAL A 3 -1.39 15.97 8.76
N ILE A 4 -2.47 15.28 9.14
CA ILE A 4 -2.38 14.02 9.91
C ILE A 4 -1.80 12.90 9.04
N VAL A 5 -2.29 12.75 7.81
CA VAL A 5 -1.82 11.68 6.93
C VAL A 5 -0.37 11.92 6.50
N GLY A 6 0.06 13.16 6.28
CA GLY A 6 1.47 13.50 6.00
C GLY A 6 2.40 13.09 7.14
N LYS A 7 2.06 13.44 8.39
CA LYS A 7 2.85 12.99 9.56
C LYS A 7 2.92 11.47 9.67
N LYS A 8 1.83 10.76 9.32
CA LYS A 8 1.84 9.29 9.32
C LYS A 8 2.79 8.76 8.25
N THR A 9 2.75 9.25 7.02
CA THR A 9 3.61 8.76 5.94
C THR A 9 5.08 9.11 6.17
N GLU A 10 5.38 10.28 6.74
CA GLU A 10 6.72 10.66 7.21
C GLU A 10 7.25 9.67 8.26
N ASN A 11 6.46 9.39 9.30
CA ASN A 11 6.85 8.45 10.35
C ASN A 11 7.02 7.03 9.81
N ILE A 12 6.14 6.59 8.91
CA ILE A 12 6.24 5.29 8.24
C ILE A 12 7.55 5.21 7.45
N ALA A 13 7.88 6.23 6.65
CA ALA A 13 9.13 6.26 5.90
C ALA A 13 10.37 6.26 6.81
N ALA A 14 10.32 6.98 7.94
CA ALA A 14 11.41 7.02 8.91
C ALA A 14 11.70 5.65 9.57
N THR A 15 10.76 4.70 9.55
CA THR A 15 11.00 3.34 10.05
C THR A 15 11.93 2.52 9.15
N GLY A 16 12.07 2.90 7.87
CA GLY A 16 12.78 2.10 6.86
C GLY A 16 12.06 0.81 6.46
N ALA A 17 10.79 0.63 6.83
CA ALA A 17 10.01 -0.56 6.48
C ALA A 17 9.63 -0.57 5.00
N ASP A 18 9.72 -1.74 4.36
CA ASP A 18 9.26 -1.95 2.98
C ASP A 18 7.74 -2.15 2.87
N VAL A 19 7.10 -2.54 3.97
CA VAL A 19 5.67 -2.90 4.00
C VAL A 19 4.96 -2.21 5.16
N LEU A 20 3.83 -1.55 4.86
CA LEU A 20 2.88 -1.04 5.83
C LEU A 20 1.71 -2.01 5.97
N LEU A 21 1.58 -2.65 7.13
CA LEU A 21 0.49 -3.57 7.44
C LEU A 21 -0.57 -2.90 8.31
N ALA A 22 -1.86 -3.04 7.96
CA ALA A 22 -2.96 -2.58 8.80
C ALA A 22 -4.19 -3.49 8.72
N GLY A 23 -5.07 -3.41 9.71
CA GLY A 23 -6.34 -4.16 9.76
C GLY A 23 -7.59 -3.32 9.46
N ASP A 24 -7.46 -2.01 9.29
CA ASP A 24 -8.57 -1.12 8.89
C ASP A 24 -8.31 -0.55 7.50
N LEU A 25 -9.18 -0.93 6.55
CA LEU A 25 -9.02 -0.54 5.15
C LEU A 25 -9.20 0.98 4.96
N GLY A 26 -10.04 1.63 5.76
CA GLY A 26 -10.28 3.07 5.67
C GLY A 26 -9.01 3.88 5.93
N CYS A 27 -8.35 3.63 7.06
CA CYS A 27 -7.08 4.25 7.40
C CYS A 27 -5.98 3.87 6.41
N LEU A 28 -5.93 2.60 6.01
CA LEU A 28 -4.91 2.08 5.11
C LEU A 28 -4.98 2.74 3.72
N MET A 29 -6.16 2.86 3.12
CA MET A 29 -6.32 3.48 1.81
C MET A 29 -5.92 4.96 1.80
N ASN A 30 -6.19 5.70 2.89
CA ASN A 30 -5.76 7.09 3.00
C ASN A 30 -4.22 7.22 3.02
N MET A 31 -3.55 6.36 3.80
CA MET A 31 -2.08 6.33 3.83
C MET A 31 -1.50 5.82 2.51
N ALA A 32 -2.04 4.74 1.94
CA ALA A 32 -1.59 4.16 0.67
C ALA A 32 -1.66 5.18 -0.48
N GLY A 33 -2.79 5.89 -0.61
CA GLY A 33 -2.93 6.93 -1.64
C GLY A 33 -1.99 8.12 -1.43
N LYS A 34 -1.68 8.48 -0.17
CA LYS A 34 -0.70 9.55 0.13
C LYS A 34 0.72 9.09 -0.21
N LEU A 35 1.12 7.88 0.22
CA LEU A 35 2.41 7.27 -0.11
C LEU A 35 2.63 7.19 -1.63
N GLN A 36 1.60 6.79 -2.38
CA GLN A 36 1.67 6.72 -3.83
C GLN A 36 1.90 8.10 -4.47
N ARG A 37 1.19 9.14 -4.03
CA ARG A 37 1.39 10.52 -4.51
C ARG A 37 2.78 11.08 -4.13
N GLU A 38 3.37 10.55 -3.06
CA GLU A 38 4.74 10.86 -2.62
C GLU A 38 5.80 10.04 -3.38
N GLY A 39 5.39 9.10 -4.25
CA GLY A 39 6.32 8.23 -4.98
C GLY A 39 7.02 7.20 -4.09
N SER A 40 6.45 6.90 -2.92
CA SER A 40 7.00 5.91 -1.99
C SER A 40 6.95 4.50 -2.58
N LYS A 41 7.97 3.69 -2.26
CA LYS A 41 8.04 2.26 -2.62
C LYS A 41 7.44 1.34 -1.55
N ILE A 42 6.94 1.91 -0.45
CA ILE A 42 6.40 1.15 0.67
C ILE A 42 5.07 0.52 0.26
N ALA A 43 4.99 -0.81 0.30
CA ALA A 43 3.81 -1.57 -0.06
C ALA A 43 2.77 -1.53 1.08
N ALA A 44 1.58 -1.01 0.80
CA ALA A 44 0.46 -1.04 1.74
C ALA A 44 -0.33 -2.36 1.61
N ARG A 45 -0.47 -3.12 2.70
CA ARG A 45 -1.15 -4.42 2.74
C ARG A 45 -2.15 -4.49 3.90
N HIS A 46 -3.29 -5.13 3.65
CA HIS A 46 -4.20 -5.52 4.71
C HIS A 46 -3.72 -6.81 5.40
N VAL A 47 -3.92 -6.93 6.71
CA VAL A 47 -3.50 -8.12 7.48
C VAL A 47 -4.08 -9.42 6.89
N ALA A 48 -5.33 -9.39 6.42
CA ALA A 48 -5.96 -10.55 5.81
C ALA A 48 -5.27 -11.01 4.52
N GLU A 49 -4.71 -10.10 3.71
CA GLU A 49 -4.00 -10.48 2.48
C GLU A 49 -2.72 -11.26 2.82
N VAL A 50 -1.99 -10.81 3.84
CA VAL A 50 -0.77 -11.49 4.30
C VAL A 50 -1.10 -12.86 4.89
N LEU A 51 -2.13 -12.93 5.75
CA LEU A 51 -2.55 -14.20 6.36
C LEU A 51 -3.10 -15.19 5.32
N ALA A 52 -3.69 -14.70 4.22
CA ALA A 52 -4.17 -15.53 3.13
C ALA A 52 -3.09 -15.86 2.07
N GLY A 53 -1.84 -15.42 2.25
CA GLY A 53 -0.76 -15.63 1.28
C GLY A 53 -0.94 -14.88 -0.05
N MET A 54 -1.73 -13.81 -0.07
CA MET A 54 -2.07 -13.04 -1.26
C MET A 54 -1.06 -11.88 -1.50
N THR A 55 0.22 -12.10 -1.28
CA THR A 55 1.26 -11.07 -1.42
C THR A 55 1.78 -10.91 -2.85
N GLU A 56 1.45 -11.84 -3.76
CA GLU A 56 1.89 -11.81 -5.17
C GLU A 56 1.07 -10.88 -6.07
N VAL A 57 0.03 -10.27 -5.50
CA VAL A 57 -0.79 -9.27 -6.20
C VAL A 57 -0.28 -7.87 -5.85
N PRO A 58 -0.53 -6.85 -6.69
CA PRO A 58 -0.12 -5.49 -6.36
C PRO A 58 -0.65 -5.04 -5.00
N PRO A 59 0.13 -4.26 -4.25
CA PRO A 59 -0.30 -3.65 -3.00
C PRO A 59 -1.52 -2.74 -3.18
N ILE A 60 -2.17 -2.41 -2.06
CA ILE A 60 -3.30 -1.49 -2.05
C ILE A 60 -2.86 -0.12 -2.60
N GLY A 61 -3.63 0.40 -3.54
CA GLY A 61 -3.35 1.67 -4.22
C GLY A 61 -2.58 1.51 -5.52
N GLU A 62 -2.03 0.34 -5.82
CA GLU A 62 -1.30 0.07 -7.06
C GLU A 62 -2.17 -0.65 -8.10
N SER A 63 -1.99 -0.31 -9.37
CA SER A 63 -2.70 -0.96 -10.48
C SER A 63 -2.14 -2.35 -10.72
N ARG A 64 -3.01 -3.36 -10.87
CA ARG A 64 -2.62 -4.60 -11.57
C ARG A 64 -2.16 -4.22 -12.95
N ALA A 65 -0.90 -4.51 -13.28
CA ALA A 65 -0.46 -4.55 -14.66
C ALA A 65 -1.54 -5.33 -15.42
N ARG A 66 -2.17 -4.68 -16.40
CA ARG A 66 -3.21 -5.31 -17.20
C ARG A 66 -2.58 -6.58 -17.73
N ARG A 67 -3.06 -7.75 -17.28
CA ARG A 67 -2.67 -9.03 -17.87
C ARG A 67 -2.93 -8.84 -19.36
N ALA A 68 -1.89 -8.78 -20.16
CA ALA A 68 -2.03 -9.02 -21.58
C ALA A 68 -2.68 -10.40 -21.65
N GLN A 69 -3.95 -10.42 -22.01
CA GLN A 69 -4.64 -11.63 -22.41
C GLN A 69 -3.92 -12.05 -23.70
N ALA A 70 -2.89 -12.85 -23.53
CA ALA A 70 -2.19 -13.55 -24.59
C ALA A 70 -1.70 -14.85 -23.94
N GLU A 71 -2.58 -15.84 -23.92
CA GLU A 71 -2.14 -17.21 -24.13
C GLU A 71 -2.71 -17.68 -25.49
N PRO A 72 -1.93 -18.49 -26.23
CA PRO A 72 -2.23 -18.94 -27.59
C PRO A 72 -3.41 -19.91 -27.68
#